data_AF-A0A133U3U7-F1
#
_entry.id   AF-A0A133U3U7-F1
#
_cell.length_a   1.000
_cell.length_b   1.000
_cell.length_c   1.000
_cell.angle_alpha   90.00
_cell.angle_beta   90.00
_cell.angle_gamma   90.00
#
_symmetry.space_group_name_H-M   'P 1'
#
loop_
_entity.id
_entity.type
_entity.pdbx_description
1 polymer ?
#
loop_
_entity_poly.entity_id
_entity_poly.type
_entity_poly.pdbx_seq_one_letter_code
_entity_poly.pdbx_strand_id
1 'polypeptide(L)'
;MTFSFDTNLIIGLIIEFDRLHETSKDLVHSLLEGKGKDLVLTSSSVRETEEKLRKAINKALIKLYPYVLDLIKLSKDDFQTEFLEIIEDLKKEDRYRSSFYEVLYDKTMKYLNEGKEKKKLPNFWSELSIELSRSVEAEIKRNISNYKIIQLEKEDIEDIFYLNKVLAGKKIKFKDQYDGEIFNEIIIYSQNADVTSLEFFSNDKEFIETAEKAKENLIEYSKFNISNLSFNHVTTR
;
A
#
# COMPACT_ATOMS: atom_id res chain seq x y z
N MET A 1 12.80 18.79 2.40
CA MET A 1 12.96 17.48 3.07
C MET A 1 11.79 16.63 2.66
N THR A 2 12.04 15.38 2.27
CA THR A 2 11.05 14.51 1.64
C THR A 2 10.89 13.26 2.50
N PHE A 3 9.71 12.64 2.44
CA PHE A 3 9.52 11.30 2.98
C PHE A 3 8.77 10.42 1.99
N SER A 4 8.91 9.11 2.16
CA SER A 4 8.26 8.08 1.35
C SER A 4 7.78 6.94 2.21
N PHE A 5 6.75 6.27 1.74
CA PHE A 5 6.15 5.11 2.39
C PHE A 5 6.37 3.84 1.58
N ASP A 6 6.40 2.73 2.29
CA ASP A 6 6.21 1.41 1.70
C ASP A 6 4.74 1.14 1.36
N THR A 7 4.53 0.02 0.70
CA THR A 7 3.22 -0.47 0.26
C THR A 7 2.21 -0.61 1.40
N ASN A 8 2.62 -1.09 2.57
CA ASN A 8 1.68 -1.34 3.67
C ASN A 8 1.22 -0.05 4.35
N LEU A 9 2.10 0.95 4.47
CA LEU A 9 1.73 2.27 4.96
C LEU A 9 0.81 2.99 3.96
N ILE A 10 1.02 2.82 2.65
CA ILE A 10 0.08 3.31 1.62
C ILE A 10 -1.29 2.65 1.77
N ILE A 11 -1.35 1.32 1.95
CA ILE A 11 -2.62 0.63 2.25
C ILE A 11 -3.28 1.21 3.50
N GLY A 12 -2.51 1.43 4.56
CA GLY A 12 -2.98 2.08 5.78
C GLY A 12 -3.61 3.47 5.51
N LEU A 13 -3.04 4.27 4.61
CA LEU A 13 -3.61 5.58 4.28
C LEU A 13 -4.98 5.49 3.59
N ILE A 14 -5.20 4.49 2.75
CA ILE A 14 -6.37 4.42 1.85
C ILE A 14 -7.47 3.48 2.35
N ILE A 15 -7.16 2.57 3.27
CA ILE A 15 -8.13 1.64 3.86
C ILE A 15 -8.34 2.00 5.34
N GLU A 16 -9.51 2.58 5.64
CA GLU A 16 -9.88 3.05 6.99
C GLU A 16 -9.84 1.95 8.06
N PHE A 17 -10.15 0.72 7.66
CA PHE A 17 -10.19 -0.45 8.54
C PHE A 17 -8.84 -1.17 8.67
N ASP A 18 -7.77 -0.67 8.02
CA ASP A 18 -6.46 -1.31 8.10
C ASP A 18 -5.82 -1.10 9.48
N ARG A 19 -5.09 -2.11 9.96
CA ARG A 19 -4.39 -2.05 11.25
C ARG A 19 -3.36 -0.92 11.33
N LEU A 20 -2.85 -0.44 10.19
CA LEU A 20 -1.91 0.67 10.09
C LEU A 20 -2.60 2.01 9.85
N HIS A 21 -3.93 2.08 9.74
CA HIS A 21 -4.63 3.30 9.31
C HIS A 21 -4.26 4.52 10.14
N GLU A 22 -4.44 4.44 11.46
CA GLU A 22 -4.09 5.54 12.37
C GLU A 22 -2.58 5.83 12.37
N THR A 23 -1.74 4.80 12.29
CA THR A 23 -0.28 4.99 12.26
C THR A 23 0.17 5.73 11.00
N SER A 24 -0.36 5.35 9.83
CA SER A 24 -0.06 6.01 8.57
C SER A 24 -0.56 7.46 8.56
N LYS A 25 -1.76 7.73 9.08
CA LYS A 25 -2.31 9.08 9.18
C LYS A 25 -1.52 9.97 10.14
N ASP A 26 -1.15 9.46 11.31
CA ASP A 26 -0.31 10.17 12.28
C ASP A 26 1.05 10.53 11.68
N LEU A 27 1.68 9.62 10.93
CA LEU A 27 2.94 9.88 10.23
C LEU A 27 2.78 11.02 9.21
N VAL A 28 1.74 10.94 8.37
CA VAL A 28 1.47 12.00 7.37
C VAL A 28 1.23 13.33 8.05
N HIS A 29 0.37 13.40 9.05
CA HIS A 29 0.05 14.64 9.76
C HIS A 29 1.28 15.24 10.44
N SER A 30 2.08 14.42 11.14
CA SER A 30 3.30 14.89 11.82
C SER A 30 4.40 15.36 10.87
N LEU A 31 4.49 14.80 9.66
CA LEU A 31 5.54 15.12 8.68
C LEU A 31 5.12 16.25 7.73
N LEU A 32 3.87 16.27 7.25
CA LEU A 32 3.34 17.31 6.36
C LEU A 32 3.07 18.60 7.13
N GLU A 33 2.26 18.55 8.19
CA GLU A 33 1.78 19.76 8.86
C GLU A 33 2.79 20.30 9.87
N GLY A 34 3.53 19.41 10.54
CA GLY A 34 4.50 19.79 11.55
C GLY A 34 5.86 20.23 11.00
N LYS A 35 6.24 19.78 9.79
CA LYS A 35 7.60 19.95 9.25
C LYS A 35 7.65 20.44 7.79
N GLY A 36 6.50 20.59 7.12
CA GLY A 36 6.43 21.04 5.72
C GLY A 36 7.19 20.12 4.76
N LYS A 37 7.20 18.81 5.03
CA LYS A 37 7.86 17.83 4.15
C LYS A 37 6.96 17.49 2.96
N ASP A 38 7.55 17.08 1.85
CA ASP A 38 6.80 16.55 0.71
C ASP A 38 6.68 15.03 0.80
N LEU A 39 5.48 14.48 0.59
CA LEU A 39 5.32 13.04 0.37
C LEU A 39 5.70 12.70 -1.06
N VAL A 40 6.58 11.72 -1.19
CA VAL A 40 6.94 11.11 -2.46
C VAL A 40 6.70 9.61 -2.36
N LEU A 41 6.07 9.01 -3.37
CA LEU A 41 5.79 7.59 -3.42
C LEU A 41 6.52 6.96 -4.61
N THR A 42 7.06 5.77 -4.43
CA THR A 42 7.65 4.98 -5.52
C THR A 42 6.55 4.43 -6.43
N SER A 43 6.71 4.46 -7.76
CA SER A 43 5.78 3.83 -8.68
C SER A 43 5.61 2.35 -8.37
N SER A 44 6.69 1.67 -7.94
CA SER A 44 6.63 0.28 -7.51
C SER A 44 5.81 0.06 -6.24
N SER A 45 5.85 0.95 -5.23
CA SER A 45 4.98 0.81 -4.05
C SER A 45 3.51 1.05 -4.37
N VAL A 46 3.22 2.01 -5.27
CA VAL A 46 1.85 2.24 -5.77
C VAL A 46 1.35 1.00 -6.51
N ARG A 47 2.11 0.48 -7.48
CA ARG A 47 1.74 -0.73 -8.24
C ARG A 47 1.58 -1.96 -7.34
N GLU A 48 2.49 -2.14 -6.39
CA GLU A 48 2.38 -3.24 -5.41
C GLU A 48 1.11 -3.08 -4.56
N THR A 49 0.76 -1.86 -4.16
CA THR A 49 -0.46 -1.55 -3.40
C THR A 49 -1.70 -1.93 -4.20
N GLU A 50 -1.79 -1.49 -5.45
CA GLU A 50 -2.88 -1.85 -6.37
C GLU A 50 -3.04 -3.37 -6.47
N GLU A 51 -1.93 -4.08 -6.68
CA GLU A 51 -1.93 -5.53 -6.82
C GLU A 51 -2.33 -6.25 -5.52
N LYS A 52 -1.82 -5.80 -4.38
CA LYS A 52 -2.16 -6.35 -3.05
C LYS A 52 -3.62 -6.14 -2.73
N LEU A 53 -4.17 -4.94 -2.94
CA LEU A 53 -5.59 -4.66 -2.73
C LEU A 53 -6.47 -5.56 -3.60
N ARG A 54 -6.19 -5.61 -4.90
CA ARG A 54 -6.93 -6.45 -5.85
C ARG A 54 -6.92 -7.91 -5.42
N LYS A 55 -5.76 -8.45 -5.05
CA LYS A 55 -5.62 -9.84 -4.58
C LYS A 55 -6.37 -10.07 -3.26
N ALA A 56 -6.29 -9.15 -2.32
CA ALA A 56 -6.93 -9.27 -1.01
C ALA A 56 -8.46 -9.27 -1.12
N ILE A 57 -9.03 -8.32 -1.88
CA ILE A 57 -10.47 -8.22 -2.13
C ILE A 57 -10.96 -9.46 -2.87
N ASN A 58 -10.28 -9.89 -3.93
CA ASN A 58 -10.69 -11.09 -4.67
C ASN A 58 -10.71 -12.34 -3.79
N LYS A 59 -9.73 -12.50 -2.89
CA LYS A 59 -9.72 -13.61 -1.93
C LYS A 59 -10.88 -13.53 -0.93
N ALA A 60 -11.18 -12.33 -0.43
CA ALA A 60 -12.32 -12.11 0.46
C ALA A 60 -13.66 -12.39 -0.26
N LEU A 61 -13.80 -11.97 -1.51
CA LEU A 61 -14.97 -12.23 -2.34
C LEU A 61 -15.17 -13.72 -2.64
N ILE A 62 -14.10 -14.46 -2.94
CA ILE A 62 -14.18 -15.92 -3.15
C ILE A 62 -14.73 -16.62 -1.90
N LYS A 63 -14.36 -16.15 -0.71
CA LYS A 63 -14.87 -16.67 0.56
C LYS A 63 -16.33 -16.32 0.80
N LEU A 64 -16.76 -15.14 0.34
CA LEU A 64 -18.12 -14.65 0.51
C LEU A 64 -19.11 -15.18 -0.54
N TYR A 65 -18.63 -15.54 -1.73
CA TYR A 65 -19.47 -15.96 -2.85
C TYR A 65 -20.45 -17.11 -2.56
N PRO A 66 -20.08 -18.16 -1.79
CA PRO A 66 -21.00 -19.25 -1.47
C PRO A 66 -22.30 -18.81 -0.78
N TYR A 67 -22.27 -17.70 -0.03
CA TYR A 67 -23.42 -17.22 0.75
C TYR A 67 -24.38 -16.36 -0.08
N VAL A 68 -23.94 -15.83 -1.23
CA VAL A 68 -24.66 -14.79 -1.99
C VAL A 68 -26.04 -15.23 -2.42
N LEU A 69 -26.14 -16.45 -2.98
CA LEU A 69 -27.36 -16.93 -3.59
C LEU A 69 -28.51 -17.06 -2.58
N ASP A 70 -28.19 -17.28 -1.31
CA ASP A 70 -29.18 -17.36 -0.25
C ASP A 70 -29.48 -15.99 0.32
N LEU A 71 -28.46 -15.17 0.55
CA LEU A 71 -28.62 -13.79 1.00
C LEU A 71 -29.54 -12.97 0.07
N ILE A 72 -29.37 -13.06 -1.26
CA ILE A 72 -30.16 -12.24 -2.19
C ILE A 72 -31.67 -12.52 -2.16
N LYS A 73 -32.09 -13.68 -1.63
CA LYS A 73 -33.51 -14.08 -1.52
C LYS A 73 -34.22 -13.46 -0.31
N LEU A 74 -33.46 -13.00 0.68
CA LEU A 74 -33.98 -12.48 1.94
C LEU A 74 -34.72 -11.15 1.77
N SER A 75 -35.30 -10.60 2.84
CA SER A 75 -35.70 -9.19 2.86
C SER A 75 -34.45 -8.28 2.91
N LYS A 76 -34.60 -6.95 2.95
CA LYS A 76 -33.43 -6.06 3.10
C LYS A 76 -32.85 -6.15 4.51
N ASP A 77 -33.70 -6.15 5.52
CA ASP A 77 -33.30 -6.15 6.94
C ASP A 77 -32.69 -7.51 7.33
N ASP A 78 -33.29 -8.60 6.86
CA ASP A 78 -32.75 -9.95 7.05
C ASP A 78 -31.40 -10.11 6.32
N PHE A 79 -31.27 -9.57 5.10
CA PHE A 79 -29.98 -9.57 4.38
C PHE A 79 -28.90 -8.88 5.20
N GLN A 80 -29.19 -7.69 5.73
CA GLN A 80 -28.19 -6.91 6.48
C GLN A 80 -27.73 -7.65 7.73
N THR A 81 -28.65 -8.28 8.44
CA THR A 81 -28.37 -9.04 9.67
C THR A 81 -27.51 -10.27 9.37
N GLU A 82 -27.97 -11.14 8.47
CA GLU A 82 -27.27 -12.36 8.07
C GLU A 82 -25.90 -12.07 7.44
N PHE A 83 -25.83 -11.02 6.61
CA PHE A 83 -24.57 -10.62 5.99
C PHE A 83 -23.55 -10.12 7.01
N LEU A 84 -23.99 -9.36 8.04
CA LEU A 84 -23.10 -8.95 9.13
C LEU A 84 -22.57 -10.17 9.90
N GLU A 85 -23.42 -11.15 10.20
CA GLU A 85 -23.01 -12.38 10.90
C GLU A 85 -21.95 -13.15 10.10
N ILE A 86 -22.16 -13.33 8.80
CA ILE A 86 -21.17 -13.96 7.90
C ILE A 86 -19.86 -13.20 7.89
N ILE A 87 -19.91 -11.86 7.82
CA ILE A 87 -18.70 -11.02 7.85
C ILE A 87 -17.94 -11.19 9.17
N GLU A 88 -18.64 -11.19 10.31
CA GLU A 88 -18.02 -11.39 11.62
C GLU A 88 -17.39 -12.77 11.78
N ASP A 89 -18.00 -13.81 11.21
CA ASP A 89 -17.41 -15.15 11.23
C ASP A 89 -16.19 -15.26 10.31
N LEU A 90 -16.24 -14.68 9.11
CA LEU A 90 -15.08 -14.62 8.21
C LEU A 90 -13.91 -13.83 8.82
N LYS A 91 -14.18 -12.75 9.55
CA LYS A 91 -13.16 -11.98 10.29
C LYS A 91 -12.47 -12.83 11.38
N LYS A 92 -13.23 -13.68 12.08
CA LYS A 92 -12.67 -14.59 13.09
C LYS A 92 -11.82 -15.69 12.47
N GLU A 93 -12.27 -16.25 11.35
CA GLU A 93 -11.57 -17.32 10.60
C GLU A 93 -10.28 -16.82 9.97
N ASP A 94 -10.27 -15.60 9.44
CA ASP A 94 -9.15 -15.03 8.69
C ASP A 94 -8.85 -13.60 9.11
N ARG A 95 -8.23 -13.48 10.29
CA ARG A 95 -7.84 -12.20 10.89
C ARG A 95 -6.97 -11.33 9.97
N TYR A 96 -6.17 -11.94 9.10
CA TYR A 96 -5.33 -11.21 8.14
C TYR A 96 -6.13 -10.47 7.08
N ARG A 97 -7.40 -10.84 6.86
CA ARG A 97 -8.30 -10.18 5.90
C ARG A 97 -9.45 -9.44 6.56
N SER A 98 -9.43 -9.29 7.89
CA SER A 98 -10.51 -8.65 8.64
C SER A 98 -10.90 -7.29 8.07
N SER A 99 -9.91 -6.43 7.79
CA SER A 99 -10.13 -5.10 7.20
C SER A 99 -10.82 -5.17 5.83
N PHE A 100 -10.51 -6.17 5.00
CA PHE A 100 -11.12 -6.34 3.69
C PHE A 100 -12.56 -6.85 3.77
N TYR A 101 -12.89 -7.69 4.76
CA TYR A 101 -14.28 -8.06 5.01
C TYR A 101 -15.10 -6.85 5.48
N GLU A 102 -14.52 -5.97 6.30
CA GLU A 102 -15.16 -4.71 6.70
C GLU A 102 -15.39 -3.77 5.50
N VAL A 103 -14.39 -3.62 4.63
CA VAL A 103 -14.56 -2.87 3.36
C VAL A 103 -15.69 -3.47 2.52
N LEU A 104 -15.73 -4.80 2.37
CA LEU A 104 -16.80 -5.45 1.61
C LEU A 104 -18.17 -5.21 2.25
N TYR A 105 -18.26 -5.25 3.58
CA TYR A 105 -19.49 -4.96 4.30
C TYR A 105 -19.97 -3.53 4.04
N ASP A 106 -19.12 -2.54 4.30
CA ASP A 106 -19.42 -1.12 4.14
C ASP A 106 -19.87 -0.80 2.70
N LYS A 107 -19.07 -1.22 1.70
CA LYS A 107 -19.37 -0.97 0.28
C LYS A 107 -20.67 -1.63 -0.16
N THR A 108 -20.96 -2.83 0.34
CA THR A 108 -22.21 -3.54 0.05
C THR A 108 -23.41 -2.86 0.70
N MET A 109 -23.31 -2.44 1.96
CA MET A 109 -24.38 -1.72 2.65
C MET A 109 -24.68 -0.38 1.96
N LYS A 110 -23.64 0.37 1.59
CA LYS A 110 -23.78 1.60 0.83
C LYS A 110 -24.50 1.37 -0.50
N TYR A 111 -24.07 0.38 -1.27
CA TYR A 111 -24.71 -0.01 -2.54
C TYR A 111 -26.21 -0.28 -2.37
N LEU A 112 -26.60 -1.03 -1.33
CA LEU A 112 -28.01 -1.35 -1.07
C LEU A 112 -28.82 -0.15 -0.52
N ASN A 113 -28.18 0.74 0.23
CA ASN A 113 -28.81 1.96 0.75
C ASN A 113 -29.05 3.01 -0.33
N GLU A 114 -28.28 3.00 -1.41
CA GLU A 114 -28.54 3.77 -2.63
C GLU A 114 -29.70 3.21 -3.49
N GLY A 115 -30.43 2.20 -2.98
CA GLY A 115 -31.58 1.60 -3.66
C GLY A 115 -31.21 0.66 -4.81
N LYS A 116 -29.95 0.21 -4.88
CA LYS A 116 -29.51 -0.72 -5.93
C LYS A 116 -30.02 -2.14 -5.66
N GLU A 117 -30.20 -2.91 -6.74
CA GLU A 117 -30.80 -4.24 -6.67
C GLU A 117 -29.82 -5.29 -6.10
N LYS A 118 -30.25 -6.03 -5.07
CA LYS A 118 -29.49 -7.15 -4.50
C LYS A 118 -29.03 -8.19 -5.54
N LYS A 119 -29.84 -8.45 -6.56
CA LYS A 119 -29.51 -9.39 -7.64
C LYS A 119 -28.26 -9.01 -8.44
N LYS A 120 -27.83 -7.74 -8.39
CA LYS A 120 -26.65 -7.23 -9.07
C LYS A 120 -25.39 -7.21 -8.20
N LEU A 121 -25.47 -7.70 -6.96
CA LEU A 121 -24.31 -7.78 -6.05
C LEU A 121 -23.11 -8.55 -6.62
N PRO A 122 -23.27 -9.70 -7.30
CA PRO A 122 -22.12 -10.38 -7.91
C PRO A 122 -21.35 -9.51 -8.90
N ASN A 123 -22.06 -8.73 -9.72
CA ASN A 123 -21.46 -7.81 -10.67
C ASN A 123 -20.78 -6.64 -9.96
N PHE A 124 -21.48 -6.04 -8.99
CA PHE A 124 -20.92 -4.98 -8.15
C PHE A 124 -19.61 -5.42 -7.47
N TRP A 125 -19.57 -6.61 -6.88
CA TRP A 125 -18.36 -7.13 -6.25
C TRP A 125 -17.23 -7.43 -7.23
N SER A 126 -17.56 -7.94 -8.42
CA SER A 126 -16.57 -8.16 -9.47
C SER A 126 -15.89 -6.84 -9.87
N GLU A 127 -16.67 -5.78 -10.00
CA GLU A 127 -16.20 -4.43 -10.31
C GLU A 127 -15.44 -3.79 -9.14
N LEU A 128 -15.85 -4.05 -7.89
CA LEU A 128 -15.27 -3.47 -6.69
C LEU A 128 -13.76 -3.76 -6.54
N SER A 129 -13.31 -4.95 -6.92
CA SER A 129 -11.87 -5.30 -6.88
C SER A 129 -11.04 -4.43 -7.85
N ILE A 130 -11.61 -4.10 -9.00
CA ILE A 130 -10.98 -3.27 -10.03
C ILE A 130 -11.05 -1.81 -9.63
N GLU A 131 -12.20 -1.36 -9.10
CA GLU A 131 -12.40 0.00 -8.63
C GLU A 131 -11.44 0.35 -7.51
N LEU A 132 -11.36 -0.48 -6.46
CA LEU A 132 -10.46 -0.23 -5.33
C LEU A 132 -9.00 -0.21 -5.77
N SER A 133 -8.59 -1.14 -6.64
CA SER A 133 -7.25 -1.15 -7.22
C SER A 133 -6.95 0.12 -8.02
N ARG A 134 -7.88 0.62 -8.85
CA ARG A 134 -7.68 1.83 -9.65
C ARG A 134 -7.83 3.12 -8.85
N SER A 135 -8.42 3.03 -7.66
CA SER A 135 -8.67 4.18 -6.80
C SER A 135 -7.46 4.58 -5.96
N VAL A 136 -6.38 3.79 -5.91
CA VAL A 136 -5.22 4.02 -5.02
C VAL A 136 -4.71 5.45 -5.12
N GLU A 137 -4.38 5.93 -6.32
CA GLU A 137 -3.92 7.31 -6.50
C GLU A 137 -4.98 8.36 -6.11
N ALA A 138 -6.26 8.11 -6.44
CA ALA A 138 -7.35 9.01 -6.12
C ALA A 138 -7.64 9.07 -4.60
N GLU A 139 -7.45 7.98 -3.87
CA GLU A 139 -7.55 7.90 -2.41
C GLU A 139 -6.34 8.59 -1.75
N ILE A 140 -5.13 8.40 -2.27
CA ILE A 140 -3.93 9.12 -1.80
C ILE A 140 -4.15 10.63 -1.96
N LYS A 141 -4.61 11.08 -3.14
CA LYS A 141 -4.91 12.50 -3.40
C LYS A 141 -5.98 13.09 -2.47
N ARG A 142 -6.94 12.27 -2.04
CA ARG A 142 -7.98 12.69 -1.08
C ARG A 142 -7.41 12.89 0.33
N ASN A 143 -6.44 12.06 0.73
CA ASN A 143 -5.81 12.15 2.04
C ASN A 143 -4.65 13.15 2.07
N ILE A 144 -4.01 13.40 0.93
CA ILE A 144 -2.78 14.17 0.82
C ILE A 144 -2.84 15.04 -0.43
N SER A 145 -2.96 16.36 -0.24
CA SER A 145 -3.14 17.31 -1.34
C SER A 145 -1.89 17.47 -2.21
N ASN A 146 -0.70 17.31 -1.63
CA ASN A 146 0.59 17.49 -2.29
C ASN A 146 1.44 16.22 -2.15
N TYR A 147 1.39 15.35 -3.15
CA TYR A 147 2.29 14.21 -3.27
C TYR A 147 2.83 14.09 -4.70
N LYS A 148 3.96 13.38 -4.86
CA LYS A 148 4.54 13.04 -6.16
C LYS A 148 4.77 11.53 -6.23
N ILE A 149 4.50 10.93 -7.39
CA ILE A 149 4.93 9.56 -7.70
C ILE A 149 6.27 9.63 -8.44
N ILE A 150 7.27 8.91 -7.96
CA ILE A 150 8.56 8.72 -8.63
C ILE A 150 8.35 7.69 -9.72
N GLN A 151 8.72 8.03 -10.93
CA GLN A 151 8.83 7.07 -12.01
C GLN A 151 10.27 7.13 -12.51
N LEU A 152 10.92 5.97 -12.60
CA LEU A 152 12.25 5.88 -13.20
C LEU A 152 12.13 6.03 -14.71
N GLU A 153 13.01 6.85 -15.25
CA GLU A 153 13.10 7.17 -16.67
C GLU A 153 14.14 6.28 -17.36
N LYS A 154 14.17 6.33 -18.69
CA LYS A 154 15.14 5.54 -19.48
C LYS A 154 16.59 5.88 -19.17
N GLU A 155 16.85 7.12 -18.76
CA GLU A 155 18.18 7.58 -18.36
C GLU A 155 18.69 6.93 -17.08
N ASP A 156 17.79 6.44 -16.21
CA ASP A 156 18.15 5.80 -14.94
C ASP A 156 18.65 4.35 -15.11
N ILE A 157 18.50 3.75 -16.30
CA ILE A 157 18.81 2.33 -16.55
C ILE A 157 20.26 1.99 -16.20
N GLU A 158 21.20 2.85 -16.53
CA GLU A 158 22.63 2.62 -16.24
C GLU A 158 22.91 2.63 -14.73
N ASP A 159 22.23 3.50 -13.99
CA ASP A 159 22.38 3.61 -12.54
C ASP A 159 21.73 2.43 -11.83
N ILE A 160 20.55 2.00 -12.28
CA ILE A 160 19.87 0.78 -11.80
C ILE A 160 20.76 -0.45 -12.05
N PHE A 161 21.33 -0.58 -13.25
CA PHE A 161 22.21 -1.70 -13.56
C PHE A 161 23.46 -1.71 -12.67
N TYR A 162 24.09 -0.56 -12.49
CA TYR A 162 25.25 -0.42 -11.63
C TYR A 162 24.92 -0.77 -10.17
N LEU A 163 23.83 -0.23 -9.65
CA LEU A 163 23.36 -0.50 -8.29
C LEU A 163 23.11 -2.00 -8.07
N ASN A 164 22.37 -2.65 -8.98
CA ASN A 164 22.10 -4.09 -8.90
C ASN A 164 23.39 -4.92 -8.95
N LYS A 165 24.38 -4.51 -9.76
CA LYS A 165 25.69 -5.18 -9.82
C LYS A 165 26.45 -5.06 -8.50
N VAL A 166 26.43 -3.89 -7.85
CA VAL A 166 27.05 -3.69 -6.53
C VAL A 166 26.39 -4.58 -5.49
N LEU A 167 25.05 -4.56 -5.40
CA LEU A 167 24.30 -5.38 -4.46
C LEU A 167 24.56 -6.88 -4.65
N ALA A 168 24.59 -7.34 -5.91
CA ALA A 168 24.91 -8.73 -6.23
C ALA A 168 26.34 -9.12 -5.79
N GLY A 169 27.33 -8.24 -6.01
CA GLY A 169 28.71 -8.45 -5.57
C GLY A 169 28.85 -8.56 -4.05
N LYS A 170 28.01 -7.84 -3.30
CA LYS A 170 27.94 -7.89 -1.83
C LYS A 170 26.97 -8.96 -1.29
N LYS A 171 26.37 -9.76 -2.18
CA LYS A 171 25.37 -10.80 -1.86
C LYS A 171 24.17 -10.26 -1.08
N ILE A 172 23.76 -9.02 -1.36
CA ILE A 172 22.57 -8.40 -0.80
C ILE A 172 21.40 -8.74 -1.73
N LYS A 173 20.33 -9.26 -1.15
CA LYS A 173 19.12 -9.66 -1.88
C LYS A 173 17.90 -9.21 -1.11
N PHE A 174 17.03 -8.49 -1.78
CA PHE A 174 15.68 -8.21 -1.30
C PHE A 174 14.82 -9.48 -1.40
N LYS A 175 13.80 -9.55 -0.55
CA LYS A 175 12.92 -10.71 -0.40
C LYS A 175 12.12 -10.98 -1.65
N ASP A 176 11.64 -9.93 -2.30
CA ASP A 176 10.93 -10.00 -3.55
C ASP A 176 11.33 -8.89 -4.53
N GLN A 177 10.69 -8.92 -5.71
CA GLN A 177 10.95 -7.97 -6.78
C GLN A 177 10.51 -6.55 -6.42
N TYR A 178 9.37 -6.38 -5.74
CA TYR A 178 8.85 -5.06 -5.40
C TYR A 178 9.75 -4.37 -4.38
N ASP A 179 10.22 -5.09 -3.37
CA ASP A 179 11.22 -4.57 -2.42
C ASP A 179 12.47 -4.05 -3.15
N GLY A 180 13.00 -4.84 -4.09
CA GLY A 180 14.17 -4.44 -4.87
C GLY A 180 13.91 -3.20 -5.73
N GLU A 181 12.76 -3.13 -6.40
CA GLU A 181 12.39 -1.98 -7.21
C GLU A 181 12.15 -0.72 -6.36
N ILE A 182 11.41 -0.83 -5.25
CA ILE A 182 11.19 0.27 -4.31
C ILE A 182 12.53 0.80 -3.81
N PHE A 183 13.45 -0.08 -3.42
CA PHE A 183 14.79 0.34 -3.01
C PHE A 183 15.52 1.09 -4.13
N ASN A 184 15.50 0.57 -5.35
CA ASN A 184 16.16 1.21 -6.50
C ASN A 184 15.57 2.61 -6.75
N GLU A 185 14.24 2.73 -6.78
CA GLU A 185 13.55 4.00 -6.99
C GLU A 185 13.92 5.04 -5.92
N ILE A 186 13.98 4.62 -4.65
CA ILE A 186 14.40 5.50 -3.55
C ILE A 186 15.85 5.95 -3.70
N ILE A 187 16.77 5.04 -4.03
CA ILE A 187 18.18 5.38 -4.17
C ILE A 187 18.38 6.37 -5.32
N ILE A 188 17.83 6.08 -6.50
CA ILE A 188 17.94 6.98 -7.66
C ILE A 188 17.30 8.33 -7.36
N TYR A 189 16.08 8.34 -6.82
CA TYR A 189 15.40 9.60 -6.51
C TYR A 189 16.14 10.45 -5.47
N SER A 190 16.78 9.82 -4.49
CA SER A 190 17.57 10.53 -3.48
C SER A 190 18.80 11.24 -4.05
N GLN A 191 19.21 10.94 -5.29
CA GLN A 191 20.31 11.64 -5.97
C GLN A 191 19.89 12.97 -6.60
N ASN A 192 18.58 13.24 -6.71
CA ASN A 192 18.10 14.49 -7.29
C ASN A 192 18.55 15.69 -6.48
N ALA A 193 19.06 16.72 -7.16
CA ALA A 193 19.63 17.92 -6.51
C ALA A 193 18.65 18.65 -5.58
N ASP A 194 17.35 18.57 -5.88
CA ASP A 194 16.28 19.18 -5.07
C ASP A 194 15.96 18.37 -3.79
N VAL A 195 16.46 17.14 -3.68
CA VAL A 195 16.25 16.26 -2.52
C VAL A 195 17.36 16.49 -1.49
N THR A 196 17.10 17.41 -0.57
CA THR A 196 18.00 17.70 0.55
C THR A 196 18.15 16.54 1.53
N SER A 197 17.07 15.78 1.75
CA SER A 197 17.01 14.60 2.62
C SER A 197 15.76 13.79 2.32
N LEU A 198 15.86 12.46 2.48
CA LEU A 198 14.75 11.54 2.26
C LEU A 198 14.63 10.54 3.42
N GLU A 199 13.46 10.49 4.03
CA GLU A 199 13.10 9.49 5.02
C GLU A 199 12.15 8.46 4.40
N PHE A 200 12.57 7.21 4.31
CA PHE A 200 11.69 6.11 3.90
C PHE A 200 11.14 5.42 5.15
N PHE A 201 9.83 5.17 5.18
CA PHE A 201 9.16 4.48 6.28
C PHE A 201 8.57 3.15 5.81
N SER A 202 8.74 2.10 6.62
CA SER A 202 8.16 0.78 6.37
C SER A 202 7.81 0.08 7.67
N ASN A 203 6.74 -0.73 7.65
CA ASN A 203 6.46 -1.65 8.76
C ASN A 203 7.14 -3.03 8.58
N ASP A 204 7.90 -3.22 7.50
CA ASP A 204 8.66 -4.44 7.22
C ASP A 204 10.10 -4.29 7.73
N LYS A 205 10.38 -4.93 8.86
CA LYS A 205 11.71 -4.94 9.48
C LYS A 205 12.77 -5.58 8.58
N GLU A 206 12.43 -6.63 7.83
CA GLU A 206 13.36 -7.34 6.94
C GLU A 206 13.78 -6.43 5.78
N PHE A 207 12.84 -5.67 5.22
CA PHE A 207 13.12 -4.65 4.22
C PHE A 207 14.09 -3.59 4.76
N ILE A 208 13.78 -3.00 5.93
CA ILE A 208 14.59 -1.93 6.53
C ILE A 208 16.04 -2.40 6.81
N GLU A 209 16.20 -3.59 7.40
CA GLU A 209 17.53 -4.16 7.68
C GLU A 209 18.33 -4.40 6.39
N THR A 210 17.65 -4.90 5.34
CA THR A 210 18.28 -5.13 4.04
C THR A 210 18.64 -3.82 3.34
N ALA A 211 17.77 -2.82 3.41
CA ALA A 211 17.95 -1.51 2.79
C ALA A 211 19.07 -0.70 3.44
N GLU A 212 19.18 -0.68 4.77
CA GLU A 212 20.31 -0.02 5.46
C GLU A 212 21.63 -0.72 5.12
N LYS A 213 21.67 -2.06 5.14
CA LYS A 213 22.87 -2.80 4.70
C LYS A 213 23.24 -2.50 3.25
N ALA A 214 22.26 -2.40 2.36
CA ALA A 214 22.45 -2.02 0.97
C ALA A 214 23.03 -0.60 0.85
N LYS A 215 22.44 0.36 1.56
CA LYS A 215 22.89 1.75 1.61
C LYS A 215 24.32 1.88 2.12
N GLU A 216 24.68 1.22 3.23
CA GLU A 216 26.06 1.22 3.76
C GLU A 216 27.07 0.75 2.71
N ASN A 217 26.74 -0.31 1.98
CA ASN A 217 27.60 -0.83 0.92
C ASN A 217 27.65 0.10 -0.30
N LEU A 218 26.60 0.87 -0.58
CA LEU A 218 26.59 1.83 -1.69
C LEU A 218 27.38 3.11 -1.36
N ILE A 219 27.43 3.55 -0.09
CA ILE A 219 28.22 4.70 0.35
C ILE A 219 29.72 4.50 0.10
N GLU A 220 30.21 3.26 0.14
CA GLU A 220 31.60 2.92 -0.24
C GLU A 220 31.91 3.26 -1.71
N TYR A 221 30.89 3.47 -2.55
CA TYR A 221 31.03 3.82 -3.96
C TYR A 221 30.68 5.28 -4.17
N SER A 222 31.68 6.08 -4.60
CA SER A 222 31.56 7.53 -4.83
C SER A 222 30.52 7.96 -5.88
N LYS A 223 29.86 7.00 -6.55
CA LYS A 223 28.80 7.25 -7.54
C LYS A 223 27.50 7.70 -6.89
N PHE A 224 27.20 7.29 -5.65
CA PHE A 224 25.94 7.62 -4.98
C PHE A 224 26.17 8.48 -3.74
N ASN A 225 25.60 9.68 -3.71
CA ASN A 225 25.52 10.51 -2.52
C ASN A 225 24.18 10.28 -1.80
N ILE A 226 24.13 9.24 -0.97
CA ILE A 226 22.92 8.82 -0.23
C ILE A 226 23.05 9.04 1.29
N SER A 227 23.95 9.94 1.70
CA SER A 227 24.21 10.22 3.11
C SER A 227 22.99 10.79 3.86
N ASN A 228 22.10 11.50 3.15
CA ASN A 228 20.89 12.10 3.68
C ASN A 228 19.63 11.23 3.51
N LEU A 229 19.81 9.95 3.15
CA LEU A 229 18.74 8.94 3.08
C LEU A 229 18.69 8.15 4.38
N SER A 230 17.50 7.93 4.94
CA SER A 230 17.30 7.06 6.10
C SER A 230 16.13 6.13 5.90
N PHE A 231 16.27 4.87 6.33
CA PHE A 231 15.20 3.88 6.35
C PHE A 231 14.72 3.69 7.80
N ASN A 232 13.44 3.93 8.03
CA ASN A 232 12.82 3.98 9.34
C ASN A 232 11.78 2.86 9.49
N HIS A 233 11.96 2.01 10.50
CA HIS A 233 10.98 0.97 10.82
C HIS A 233 9.84 1.54 11.67
N VAL A 234 8.60 1.26 11.26
CA VAL A 234 7.37 1.69 11.94
C VAL A 234 6.77 0.51 12.68
N THR A 235 6.60 0.63 13.99
CA THR A 235 5.87 -0.35 14.80
C THR A 235 4.40 0.05 14.93
N THR A 236 3.51 -0.93 14.88
CA THR A 236 2.10 -0.71 15.23
C THR A 236 1.99 -0.40 16.72
N ARG A 237 1.22 0.63 17.07
CA ARG A 237 0.82 0.88 18.46
C ARG A 237 -0.20 -0.13 18.94
#